data_AF-A0A8D3WQ83-F1
#
_entry.id   AF-A0A8D3WQ83-F1
#
_cell.length_a   1.000
_cell.length_b   1.000
_cell.length_c   1.000
_cell.angle_alpha   90.00
_cell.angle_beta   90.00
_cell.angle_gamma   90.00
#
_symmetry.space_group_name_H-M   'P 1'
#
loop_
_entity.id
_entity.type
_entity.pdbx_description
1 polymer ?
#
loop_
_entity_poly.entity_id
_entity_poly.type
_entity_poly.pdbx_seq_one_letter_code
_entity_poly.pdbx_strand_id
1 'polypeptide(L)'
;MTSAWDDPADLTLTLQAKTSQAIVVTGVTIRRLSAAPAPSAGSIVNKECGGAMYQRVFDVDLMAQEINLQPVSEGAAKAVDFPLKVSDSDPEQLSLRLLPGDHDVRFSVEVNWISEGEAHGETVADGQPVLRVTGPGRLPVYAYGETFTKP
;
A
#
# COMPACT_ATOMS: atom_id res chain seq x y z
N MET A 1 3.26 -8.20 -19.02
CA MET A 1 4.61 -8.08 -18.46
C MET A 1 4.82 -6.62 -18.19
N THR A 2 4.47 -6.17 -16.98
CA THR A 2 4.98 -4.90 -16.47
C THR A 2 6.49 -5.02 -16.44
N SER A 3 7.17 -4.00 -16.94
CA SER A 3 8.63 -3.99 -16.89
C SER A 3 9.06 -3.93 -15.43
N ALA A 4 10.23 -4.46 -15.06
CA ALA A 4 10.74 -4.38 -13.69
C ALA A 4 10.90 -2.94 -13.16
N TRP A 5 10.70 -1.94 -14.03
CA TRP A 5 10.68 -0.51 -13.75
C TRP A 5 9.33 0.01 -13.23
N ASP A 6 8.25 -0.78 -13.38
CA ASP A 6 6.87 -0.38 -13.12
C ASP A 6 6.23 -1.10 -11.94
N ASP A 7 6.96 -1.93 -11.17
CA ASP A 7 6.37 -2.58 -10.00
C ASP A 7 6.20 -1.54 -8.89
N PRO A 8 4.95 -1.13 -8.56
CA PRO A 8 4.72 -0.18 -7.49
C PRO A 8 5.16 -0.81 -6.17
N ALA A 9 5.67 0.01 -5.26
CA ALA A 9 5.88 -0.45 -3.91
C ALA A 9 4.52 -0.82 -3.29
N ASP A 10 4.38 -2.04 -2.79
CA ASP A 10 3.14 -2.50 -2.19
C ASP A 10 3.16 -2.34 -0.67
N LEU A 11 2.10 -1.74 -0.12
CA LEU A 11 1.82 -1.71 1.31
C LEU A 11 0.59 -2.58 1.58
N THR A 12 0.84 -3.72 2.22
CA THR A 12 -0.24 -4.60 2.67
C THR A 12 -0.79 -4.14 4.02
N LEU A 13 -2.12 -4.00 4.12
CA LEU A 13 -2.84 -3.79 5.37
C LEU A 13 -3.75 -4.99 5.65
N THR A 14 -3.67 -5.53 6.87
CA THR A 14 -4.63 -6.54 7.35
C THR A 14 -5.59 -5.88 8.31
N LEU A 15 -6.87 -5.90 7.96
CA LEU A 15 -7.96 -5.35 8.75
C LEU A 15 -8.63 -6.49 9.51
N GLN A 16 -8.61 -6.41 10.84
CA GLN A 16 -9.26 -7.38 11.71
C GLN A 16 -9.89 -6.64 12.90
N ALA A 17 -11.15 -6.94 13.20
CA ALA A 17 -11.80 -6.37 14.38
C ALA A 17 -11.28 -7.07 15.65
N LYS A 18 -11.29 -6.33 16.77
CA LYS A 18 -10.86 -6.88 18.08
C LYS A 18 -11.85 -7.90 18.65
N THR A 19 -13.10 -7.91 18.17
CA THR A 19 -14.18 -8.76 18.67
C THR A 19 -14.95 -9.39 17.51
N SER A 20 -15.85 -10.32 17.82
CA SER A 20 -16.72 -10.97 16.84
C SER A 20 -17.84 -10.07 16.32
N GLN A 21 -18.08 -8.92 16.95
CA GLN A 21 -19.02 -7.93 16.45
C GLN A 21 -18.42 -7.26 15.20
N ALA A 22 -19.12 -7.42 14.07
CA ALA A 22 -18.66 -6.84 12.82
C ALA A 22 -18.67 -5.31 12.88
N ILE A 23 -17.58 -4.71 12.39
CA ILE A 23 -17.46 -3.27 12.13
C ILE A 23 -17.50 -3.01 10.63
N VAL A 24 -17.72 -1.76 10.25
CA VAL A 24 -17.70 -1.33 8.84
C VAL A 24 -16.54 -0.39 8.62
N VAL A 25 -15.49 -0.86 7.96
CA VAL A 25 -14.38 -0.01 7.52
C VAL A 25 -14.86 0.84 6.35
N THR A 26 -14.82 2.15 6.51
CA THR A 26 -15.38 3.11 5.57
C THR A 26 -14.34 3.66 4.60
N GLY A 27 -13.05 3.51 4.92
CA GLY A 27 -11.99 3.95 4.03
C GLY A 27 -10.62 3.91 4.68
N VAL A 28 -9.61 4.16 3.85
CA VAL A 28 -8.25 4.46 4.27
C VAL A 28 -7.88 5.83 3.74
N THR A 29 -7.37 6.69 4.61
CA THR A 29 -6.91 8.03 4.27
C THR A 29 -5.39 8.05 4.24
N ILE A 30 -4.82 8.52 3.13
CA ILE A 30 -3.38 8.69 2.98
C ILE A 30 -3.06 10.17 2.95
N ARG A 31 -2.11 10.59 3.79
CA ARG A 31 -1.63 11.96 3.83
C ARG A 31 -0.16 12.02 3.52
N ARG A 32 0.19 12.65 2.39
CA ARG A 32 1.57 13.01 2.08
C ARG A 32 2.08 14.06 3.06
N LEU A 33 3.21 13.77 3.69
CA LEU A 33 3.89 14.65 4.65
C LEU A 33 5.03 15.42 3.98
N SER A 34 5.79 14.76 3.12
CA SER A 34 6.82 15.39 2.29
C SER A 34 7.07 14.58 1.02
N ALA A 35 7.48 15.25 -0.05
CA ALA A 35 8.03 14.64 -1.25
C ALA A 35 9.29 15.41 -1.67
N ALA A 36 10.40 14.69 -1.81
CA ALA A 36 11.66 15.21 -2.33
C ALA A 36 12.06 14.40 -3.57
N PRO A 37 12.91 14.91 -4.47
CA PRO A 37 13.42 14.10 -5.58
C PRO A 37 14.06 12.81 -5.07
N ALA A 38 13.88 11.71 -5.81
CA ALA A 38 14.53 10.45 -5.50
C ALA A 38 16.06 10.60 -5.47
N PRO A 39 16.79 9.79 -4.67
CA PRO A 39 18.24 9.83 -4.61
C PRO A 39 18.89 9.64 -5.99
N SER A 40 20.03 10.30 -6.22
CA SER A 40 20.77 10.22 -7.49
C SER A 40 21.85 9.12 -7.50
N ALA A 41 22.09 8.46 -6.37
CA ALA A 41 23.07 7.40 -6.23
C ALA A 41 22.52 6.26 -5.37
N GLY A 42 22.87 5.03 -5.74
CA GLY A 42 22.36 3.79 -5.13
C GLY A 42 21.89 2.79 -6.19
N SER A 43 21.20 1.75 -5.76
CA SER A 43 20.59 0.74 -6.62
C SER A 43 19.36 0.18 -5.94
N ILE A 44 18.33 -0.17 -6.71
CA ILE A 44 17.12 -0.82 -6.22
C ILE A 44 17.24 -2.31 -6.52
N VAL A 45 16.91 -3.13 -5.52
CA VAL A 45 16.85 -4.59 -5.67
C VAL A 45 15.40 -5.02 -5.46
N ASN A 46 14.75 -5.43 -6.54
CA ASN A 46 13.37 -5.91 -6.47
C ASN A 46 13.36 -7.34 -5.97
N LYS A 47 12.66 -7.58 -4.87
CA LYS A 47 12.41 -8.91 -4.33
C LYS A 47 10.91 -9.14 -4.26
N GLU A 48 10.45 -10.18 -4.93
CA GLU A 48 9.10 -10.69 -4.70
C GLU A 48 9.06 -11.35 -3.32
N CYS A 49 8.26 -10.79 -2.41
CA CYS A 49 7.95 -11.43 -1.14
C CYS A 49 6.55 -12.07 -1.29
N GLY A 50 6.51 -13.28 -1.82
CA GLY A 50 5.27 -13.96 -2.19
C GLY A 50 4.53 -14.59 -1.01
N GLY A 51 3.23 -14.31 -0.92
CA GLY A 51 2.23 -15.07 -0.16
C GLY A 51 0.84 -14.73 -0.70
N ALA A 52 0.14 -15.70 -1.28
CA ALA A 52 -1.15 -15.46 -1.93
C ALA A 52 -2.30 -15.50 -0.91
N MET A 53 -2.89 -14.33 -0.64
CA MET A 53 -4.24 -14.20 -0.09
C MET A 53 -5.10 -13.45 -1.10
N TYR A 54 -6.42 -13.57 -1.01
CA TYR A 54 -7.32 -12.75 -1.81
C TYR A 54 -7.25 -11.31 -1.30
N GLN A 55 -6.59 -10.43 -2.06
CA GLN A 55 -6.37 -9.04 -1.67
C GLN A 55 -7.37 -8.12 -2.37
N ARG A 56 -7.76 -7.05 -1.67
CA ARG A 56 -8.40 -5.88 -2.30
C ARG A 56 -7.29 -4.94 -2.74
N VAL A 57 -7.11 -4.78 -4.05
CA VAL A 57 -6.00 -4.00 -4.59
C VAL A 57 -6.44 -2.58 -4.87
N PHE A 58 -5.65 -1.61 -4.45
CA PHE A 58 -5.89 -0.20 -4.70
C PHE A 58 -4.63 0.47 -5.24
N ASP A 59 -4.78 1.27 -6.30
CA ASP A 59 -3.76 2.22 -6.73
C ASP A 59 -3.81 3.48 -5.88
N VAL A 60 -2.64 3.95 -5.46
CA VAL A 60 -2.47 5.17 -4.67
C VAL A 60 -1.43 6.05 -5.34
N ASP A 61 -1.90 7.07 -6.06
CA ASP A 61 -1.05 8.15 -6.57
C ASP A 61 -0.65 9.08 -5.42
N LEU A 62 0.59 8.91 -4.94
CA LEU A 62 1.15 9.74 -3.88
C LEU A 62 1.58 11.12 -4.37
N MET A 63 1.51 11.40 -5.67
CA MET A 63 1.82 12.70 -6.27
C MET A 63 0.57 13.48 -6.67
N ALA A 64 -0.60 12.85 -6.62
CA ALA A 64 -1.89 13.52 -6.83
C ALA A 64 -2.08 14.70 -5.85
N GLN A 65 -2.86 15.68 -6.29
CA GLN A 65 -3.29 16.80 -5.44
C GLN A 65 -4.18 16.30 -4.30
N GLU A 66 -5.12 15.42 -4.61
CA GLU A 66 -5.96 14.68 -3.68
C GLU A 66 -5.64 13.19 -3.80
N ILE A 67 -5.11 12.61 -2.73
CA ILE A 67 -4.70 11.21 -2.70
C ILE A 67 -5.94 10.36 -2.41
N ASN A 68 -6.33 9.57 -3.39
CA ASN A 68 -7.47 8.66 -3.32
C ASN A 68 -7.00 7.23 -3.55
N LEU A 69 -7.64 6.27 -2.87
CA LEU A 69 -7.46 4.85 -3.15
C LEU A 69 -8.37 4.48 -4.33
N GLN A 70 -7.78 4.05 -5.44
CA GLN A 70 -8.51 3.64 -6.64
C GLN A 70 -8.60 2.12 -6.69
N PRO A 71 -9.78 1.49 -6.54
CA PRO A 71 -9.89 0.04 -6.51
C PRO A 71 -9.57 -0.57 -7.87
N VAL A 72 -8.77 -1.64 -7.87
CA VAL A 72 -8.27 -2.29 -9.08
C VAL A 72 -8.85 -3.70 -9.19
N SER A 73 -9.24 -4.07 -10.41
CA SER A 73 -9.61 -5.45 -10.72
C SER A 73 -8.37 -6.24 -11.10
N GLU A 74 -8.14 -7.39 -10.45
CA GLU A 74 -7.05 -8.30 -10.82
C GLU A 74 -7.60 -9.58 -11.46
N GLY A 75 -7.16 -9.84 -12.69
CA GLY A 75 -7.63 -10.99 -13.48
C GLY A 75 -9.15 -10.98 -13.67
N ALA A 76 -9.82 -12.03 -13.21
CA ALA A 76 -11.28 -12.16 -13.30
C ALA A 76 -12.02 -11.63 -12.05
N ALA A 77 -11.30 -11.20 -11.01
CA ALA A 77 -11.91 -10.65 -9.80
C ALA A 77 -12.39 -9.21 -10.06
N LYS A 78 -13.59 -8.88 -9.56
CA LYS A 78 -14.10 -7.51 -9.61
C LYS A 78 -13.33 -6.65 -8.61
N ALA A 79 -13.04 -5.41 -9.01
CA ALA A 79 -12.67 -4.35 -8.08
C ALA A 79 -13.74 -4.25 -6.97
N VAL A 80 -13.30 -4.31 -5.72
CA VAL A 80 -14.14 -4.12 -4.55
C VAL A 80 -13.63 -2.90 -3.82
N ASP A 81 -14.52 -1.94 -3.58
CA ASP A 81 -14.23 -0.71 -2.88
C ASP A 81 -14.84 -0.73 -1.47
N PHE A 82 -14.52 0.28 -0.67
CA PHE A 82 -15.19 0.56 0.58
C PHE A 82 -16.70 0.83 0.36
N PRO A 83 -17.55 0.55 1.36
CA PRO A 83 -17.23 0.04 2.70
C PRO A 83 -16.96 -1.47 2.76
N LEU A 84 -16.11 -1.89 3.70
CA LEU A 84 -15.76 -3.29 3.96
C LEU A 84 -16.26 -3.71 5.34
N LYS A 85 -16.88 -4.90 5.43
CA LYS A 85 -17.30 -5.49 6.70
C LYS A 85 -16.16 -6.36 7.22
N VAL A 86 -15.80 -6.20 8.49
CA VAL A 86 -14.68 -6.92 9.12
C VAL A 86 -15.09 -7.40 10.51
N SER A 87 -14.66 -8.61 10.91
CA SER A 87 -14.76 -9.12 12.28
C SER A 87 -13.45 -9.81 12.70
N ASP A 88 -13.41 -10.39 13.90
CA ASP A 88 -12.30 -11.25 14.34
C ASP A 88 -12.07 -12.50 13.47
N SER A 89 -13.14 -13.00 12.84
CA SER A 89 -13.22 -14.26 12.11
C SER A 89 -13.36 -14.06 10.60
N ASP A 90 -13.56 -12.82 10.17
CA ASP A 90 -13.68 -12.39 8.77
C ASP A 90 -12.75 -11.17 8.54
N PRO A 91 -11.42 -11.38 8.55
CA PRO A 91 -10.46 -10.32 8.26
C PRO A 91 -10.43 -9.99 6.77
N GLU A 92 -10.13 -8.75 6.43
CA GLU A 92 -9.93 -8.29 5.04
C GLU A 92 -8.47 -7.85 4.85
N GLN A 93 -7.88 -8.18 3.70
CA GLN A 93 -6.53 -7.76 3.35
C GLN A 93 -6.56 -6.78 2.18
N LEU A 94 -5.92 -5.62 2.36
CA LEU A 94 -5.76 -4.61 1.33
C LEU A 94 -4.31 -4.60 0.83
N SER A 95 -4.12 -4.48 -0.48
CA SER A 95 -2.84 -4.18 -1.11
C SER A 95 -2.92 -2.77 -1.67
N LEU A 96 -2.11 -1.87 -1.12
CA LEU A 96 -2.02 -0.48 -1.56
C LEU A 96 -0.77 -0.32 -2.43
N ARG A 97 -0.97 -0.25 -3.74
CA ARG A 97 0.07 -0.03 -4.72
C ARG A 97 0.45 1.45 -4.73
N LEU A 98 1.56 1.76 -4.07
CA LEU A 98 2.04 3.12 -3.88
C LEU A 98 2.80 3.59 -5.12
N LEU A 99 2.37 4.73 -5.67
CA LEU A 99 2.94 5.35 -6.85
C LEU A 99 3.59 6.70 -6.46
N PRO A 100 4.89 6.71 -6.09
CA PRO A 100 5.61 7.92 -5.70
C PRO A 100 6.20 8.73 -6.87
N GLY A 101 6.07 8.25 -8.11
CA GLY A 101 6.79 8.82 -9.26
C GLY A 101 8.31 8.81 -9.02
N ASP A 102 8.99 9.92 -9.34
CA ASP A 102 10.44 10.06 -9.13
C ASP A 102 10.80 10.68 -7.76
N HIS A 103 10.00 10.43 -6.72
CA HIS A 103 10.18 11.07 -5.42
C HIS A 103 10.47 10.09 -4.28
N ASP A 104 11.19 10.59 -3.30
CA ASP A 104 11.21 10.08 -1.95
C ASP A 104 10.07 10.70 -1.14
N VAL A 105 9.06 9.90 -0.82
CA VAL A 105 7.81 10.35 -0.22
C VAL A 105 7.70 9.82 1.22
N ARG A 106 7.40 10.72 2.15
CA ARG A 106 6.95 10.38 3.51
C ARG A 106 5.47 10.62 3.63
N PHE A 107 4.74 9.68 4.23
CA PHE A 107 3.29 9.71 4.33
C PHE A 107 2.79 9.04 5.60
N SER A 108 1.55 9.35 5.99
CA SER A 108 0.81 8.63 7.04
C SER A 108 -0.41 7.93 6.43
N VAL A 109 -0.84 6.86 7.07
CA VAL A 109 -2.00 6.05 6.67
C VAL A 109 -2.93 5.96 7.87
N GLU A 110 -4.21 6.29 7.67
CA GLU A 110 -5.24 6.21 8.70
C GLU A 110 -6.38 5.32 8.20
N VAL A 111 -6.76 4.31 8.98
CA VAL A 111 -7.93 3.46 8.70
C VAL A 111 -9.13 4.07 9.41
N ASN A 112 -10.25 4.23 8.70
CA ASN A 112 -11.49 4.78 9.25
C ASN A 112 -12.58 3.71 9.27
N TRP A 113 -13.37 3.66 10.33
CA TRP A 113 -14.47 2.72 10.44
C TRP A 113 -15.63 3.25 11.27
N ILE A 114 -16.78 2.58 11.13
CA ILE A 114 -17.95 2.77 11.98
C ILE A 114 -18.14 1.53 12.85
N SER A 115 -18.34 1.76 14.15
CA SER A 115 -18.72 0.74 15.13
C SER A 115 -19.83 1.32 15.99
N GLU A 116 -20.92 0.56 16.17
CA GLU A 116 -22.03 0.97 17.06
C GLU A 116 -22.67 2.34 16.72
N GLY A 117 -22.54 2.79 15.47
CA GLY A 117 -23.02 4.09 15.00
C GLY A 117 -22.04 5.25 15.23
N GLU A 118 -20.87 4.99 15.81
CA GLU A 118 -19.80 5.97 16.03
C GLU A 118 -18.69 5.83 14.99
N ALA A 119 -18.12 6.96 14.58
CA ALA A 119 -16.98 7.00 13.67
C ALA A 119 -15.68 6.95 14.46
N HIS A 120 -14.74 6.13 13.98
CA HIS A 120 -13.43 5.94 14.55
C HIS A 120 -12.35 5.98 13.46
N GLY A 121 -11.12 6.28 13.88
CA GLY A 121 -9.95 6.28 13.02
C GLY A 121 -8.70 5.89 13.81
N GLU A 122 -7.79 5.18 13.16
CA GLU A 122 -6.49 4.81 13.74
C GLU A 122 -5.39 4.95 12.70
N THR A 123 -4.33 5.66 13.06
CA THR A 123 -3.12 5.76 12.24
C THR A 123 -2.36 4.45 12.29
N VAL A 124 -2.08 3.87 11.12
CA VAL A 124 -1.22 2.70 10.99
C VAL A 124 0.20 3.12 11.39
N ALA A 125 0.72 2.51 12.45
CA ALA A 125 2.06 2.76 12.95
C ALA A 125 2.76 1.43 13.24
N ASP A 126 3.75 1.07 12.42
CA ASP A 126 4.63 -0.07 12.67
C ASP A 126 5.82 0.40 13.54
N GLY A 127 5.54 0.85 14.76
CA GLY A 127 6.51 1.50 15.65
C GLY A 127 6.95 2.91 15.19
N GLN A 128 6.68 3.29 13.93
CA GLN A 128 6.79 4.64 13.39
C GLN A 128 5.49 5.06 12.71
N PRO A 129 4.90 6.23 13.05
CA PRO A 129 3.66 6.71 12.46
C PRO A 129 3.84 7.30 11.05
N VAL A 130 5.09 7.32 10.55
CA VAL A 130 5.46 7.86 9.25
C VAL A 130 6.08 6.76 8.42
N LEU A 131 5.42 6.43 7.33
CA LEU A 131 5.91 5.51 6.33
C LEU A 131 6.71 6.29 5.26
N ARG A 132 7.60 5.59 4.58
CA ARG A 132 8.44 6.15 3.51
C ARG A 132 8.47 5.19 2.34
N VAL A 133 8.30 5.73 1.15
CA VAL A 133 8.50 5.02 -0.11
C VAL A 133 9.33 5.88 -1.04
N THR A 134 10.29 5.26 -1.73
CA THR A 134 11.15 5.96 -2.68
C THR A 134 10.91 5.36 -4.05
N GLY A 135 10.54 6.21 -5.00
CA GLY A 135 10.40 5.80 -6.40
C GLY A 135 11.73 5.55 -7.09
N PRO A 136 11.71 4.94 -8.28
CA PRO A 136 12.92 4.51 -8.97
C PRO A 136 13.82 5.67 -9.41
N GLY A 137 13.25 6.81 -9.78
CA GLY A 137 14.02 7.96 -10.27
C GLY A 137 14.95 7.54 -11.41
N ARG A 138 16.24 7.87 -11.28
CA ARG A 138 17.30 7.45 -12.21
C ARG A 138 18.18 6.32 -11.68
N LEU A 139 17.76 5.66 -10.60
CA LEU A 139 18.55 4.61 -9.99
C LEU A 139 18.50 3.35 -10.85
N PRO A 140 19.61 2.62 -11.01
CA PRO A 140 19.59 1.32 -11.65
C PRO A 140 18.78 0.33 -10.80
N VAL A 141 17.87 -0.39 -11.46
CA VAL A 141 17.03 -1.43 -10.86
C VAL A 141 17.56 -2.79 -11.27
N TYR A 142 17.72 -3.70 -10.31
CA TYR A 142 18.18 -5.07 -10.54
C TYR A 142 17.16 -6.07 -9.98
N ALA A 143 16.94 -7.16 -10.71
CA ALA A 143 16.19 -8.28 -10.16
C ALA A 143 17.02 -8.99 -9.08
N TYR A 144 16.37 -9.49 -8.02
CA TYR A 144 17.06 -10.22 -6.94
C TYR A 144 17.92 -11.40 -7.47
N GLY A 145 17.49 -12.08 -8.54
CA GLY A 145 18.23 -13.19 -9.14
C GLY A 145 19.53 -12.79 -9.88
N GLU A 146 19.64 -11.53 -10.32
CA GLU A 146 20.78 -11.04 -11.11
C GLU A 146 21.93 -10.55 -10.22
N THR A 147 21.69 -10.29 -8.94
CA THR A 147 22.71 -9.76 -8.02
C THR A 147 23.59 -10.82 -7.39
N PHE A 148 23.27 -12.12 -7.54
CA PHE A 148 24.02 -13.25 -6.94
C PHE A 148 24.69 -14.20 -7.94
N THR A 149 24.77 -13.87 -9.22
CA THR A 149 25.62 -14.64 -10.15
C THR A 149 27.09 -14.41 -9.80
N LYS A 150 27.67 -15.36 -9.06
CA LYS A 150 29.11 -15.42 -8.79
C LYS A 150 29.85 -15.64 -10.13
N PRO A 151 30.98 -14.95 -10.39
CA PRO A 151 31.83 -15.23 -11.55
C PRO A 151 32.44 -16.64 -11.48
#